data_AF-A0A6G0XMT6-F1
#
_entry.id   AF-A0A6G0XMT6-F1
#
_cell.length_a   1.000
_cell.length_b   1.000
_cell.length_c   1.000
_cell.angle_alpha   90.00
_cell.angle_beta   90.00
_cell.angle_gamma   90.00
#
_symmetry.space_group_name_H-M   'P 1'
#
loop_
_entity.id
_entity.type
_entity.pdbx_description
1 polymer ?
#
loop_
_entity_poly.entity_id
_entity_poly.type
_entity_poly.pdbx_seq_one_letter_code
_entity_poly.pdbx_strand_id
1 'polypeptide(L)'
;EAKKDFEVCVKSLVDIAEIKKEINEAKPKGDLDMVFKKYCKKSPDFKDCVLNFTSTIDVCLDEGEKDSKKILQSVTEALLSFVCHDEGDRIALFYSEGGPDCLMDKKEAIQHCLNTSFSKYMPNGEPSLSSLPAFKFEEDQCKSMSELQVCVIAELEKCGEPTPANIIESLFEFVRRSTPCSKFQSAQTRKKSSGVSLHATISITALCSLTLLLGRIGFY
;
A
#
# COMPACT_ATOMS: atom_id res chain seq x y z
N GLU A 1 8.00 14.52 -25.93
CA GLU A 1 9.03 15.19 -25.11
C GLU A 1 8.84 14.89 -23.63
N ALA A 2 7.73 15.33 -23.01
CA ALA A 2 7.40 15.11 -21.59
C ALA A 2 7.72 13.71 -21.01
N LYS A 3 7.36 12.63 -21.73
CA LYS A 3 7.67 11.24 -21.30
C LYS A 3 9.18 11.01 -21.16
N LYS A 4 9.98 11.48 -22.11
CA LYS A 4 11.44 11.31 -22.12
C LYS A 4 12.07 12.10 -20.97
N ASP A 5 11.59 13.32 -20.73
CA ASP A 5 12.11 14.17 -19.64
C ASP A 5 11.76 13.58 -18.27
N PHE A 6 10.55 13.02 -18.13
CA PHE A 6 10.16 12.27 -16.94
C PHE A 6 11.06 11.06 -16.70
N GLU A 7 11.32 10.25 -17.73
CA GLU A 7 12.22 9.09 -17.63
C GLU A 7 13.65 9.50 -17.24
N VAL A 8 14.16 10.59 -17.80
CA VAL A 8 15.49 11.15 -17.45
C VAL A 8 15.50 11.63 -16.00
N CYS A 9 14.46 12.35 -15.58
CA CYS A 9 14.32 12.83 -14.21
C CYS A 9 14.35 11.68 -13.21
N VAL A 10 13.51 10.65 -13.41
CA VAL A 10 13.46 9.47 -12.52
C VAL A 10 14.79 8.71 -12.49
N LYS A 11 15.43 8.50 -13.66
CA LYS A 11 16.73 7.82 -13.75
C LYS A 11 17.85 8.57 -13.03
N SER A 12 17.77 9.90 -12.92
CA SER A 12 18.74 10.69 -12.15
C SER A 12 18.59 10.50 -10.64
N LEU A 13 17.41 10.05 -10.18
CA LEU A 13 17.12 9.84 -8.77
C LEU A 13 17.41 8.41 -8.33
N VAL A 14 17.07 7.41 -9.14
CA VAL A 14 17.18 6.00 -8.76
C VAL A 14 17.74 5.18 -9.91
N ASP A 15 18.88 4.54 -9.68
CA ASP A 15 19.33 3.40 -10.49
C ASP A 15 18.77 2.11 -9.88
N ILE A 16 17.94 1.40 -10.67
CA ILE A 16 17.26 0.19 -10.23
C ILE A 16 18.24 -0.97 -9.96
N ALA A 17 19.36 -1.03 -10.68
CA ALA A 17 20.39 -2.04 -10.43
C ALA A 17 21.18 -1.71 -9.16
N GLU A 18 21.49 -0.44 -8.94
CA GLU A 18 22.18 0.03 -7.73
C GLU A 18 21.34 -0.25 -6.48
N ILE A 19 20.08 0.19 -6.42
CA ILE A 19 19.23 -0.03 -5.24
C ILE A 19 19.04 -1.51 -4.93
N LYS A 20 18.85 -2.36 -5.95
CA LYS A 20 18.75 -3.81 -5.77
C LYS A 20 20.02 -4.39 -5.16
N LYS A 21 21.19 -3.95 -5.63
CA LYS A 21 22.48 -4.36 -5.08
C LYS A 21 22.61 -3.92 -3.62
N GLU A 22 22.31 -2.66 -3.31
CA GLU A 22 22.37 -2.11 -1.94
C GLU A 22 21.44 -2.86 -0.99
N ILE A 23 20.20 -3.16 -1.41
CA ILE A 23 19.25 -3.97 -0.64
C ILE A 23 19.82 -5.35 -0.35
N ASN A 24 20.36 -6.05 -1.36
CA ASN A 24 20.91 -7.39 -1.18
C ASN A 24 22.13 -7.43 -0.24
N GLU A 25 22.94 -6.36 -0.23
CA GLU A 25 24.10 -6.22 0.65
C GLU A 25 23.71 -5.82 2.09
N ALA A 26 22.64 -5.04 2.24
CA ALA A 26 22.16 -4.53 3.53
C ALA A 26 21.22 -5.52 4.26
N LYS A 27 20.40 -6.29 3.52
CA LYS A 27 19.45 -7.28 4.07
C LYS A 27 20.10 -8.23 5.09
N PRO A 28 21.23 -8.91 4.82
CA PRO A 28 21.84 -9.83 5.79
C PRO A 28 22.51 -9.11 6.98
N LYS A 29 22.72 -7.79 6.90
CA LYS A 29 23.34 -6.98 7.97
C LYS A 29 22.30 -6.33 8.90
N GLY A 30 21.05 -6.27 8.45
CA GLY A 30 19.99 -5.55 9.15
C GLY A 30 19.94 -4.05 8.85
N ASP A 31 20.67 -3.57 7.83
CA ASP A 31 20.84 -2.13 7.54
C ASP A 31 19.90 -1.63 6.41
N LEU A 32 18.73 -2.26 6.23
CA LEU A 32 17.80 -1.90 5.15
C LEU A 32 17.23 -0.49 5.32
N ASP A 33 17.04 -0.05 6.56
CA ASP A 33 16.61 1.29 6.93
C ASP A 33 17.55 2.35 6.34
N MET A 34 18.86 2.15 6.40
CA MET A 34 19.84 3.09 5.84
C MET A 34 19.71 3.24 4.32
N VAL A 35 19.44 2.12 3.62
CA VAL A 35 19.20 2.12 2.18
C VAL A 35 17.92 2.90 1.88
N PHE A 36 16.80 2.55 2.51
CA PHE A 36 15.53 3.21 2.20
C PHE A 36 15.53 4.69 2.61
N LYS A 37 16.19 5.06 3.71
CA LYS A 37 16.44 6.45 4.10
C LYS A 37 17.20 7.24 3.05
N LYS A 38 18.24 6.66 2.42
CA LYS A 38 18.97 7.28 1.30
C LYS A 38 18.03 7.62 0.15
N TYR A 39 17.14 6.71 -0.24
CA TYR A 39 16.23 6.93 -1.38
C TYR A 39 15.02 7.80 -1.01
N CYS A 40 14.48 7.70 0.20
CA CYS A 40 13.36 8.51 0.65
C CYS A 40 13.68 9.99 0.78
N LYS A 41 14.96 10.35 0.99
CA LYS A 41 15.43 11.75 0.88
C LYS A 41 15.25 12.35 -0.52
N LYS A 42 15.17 11.52 -1.56
CA LYS A 42 14.93 11.95 -2.95
C LYS A 42 13.44 12.04 -3.31
N SER A 43 12.55 11.73 -2.35
CA SER A 43 11.11 11.81 -2.59
C SER A 43 10.62 13.20 -3.01
N PRO A 44 11.17 14.34 -2.52
CA PRO A 44 10.79 15.67 -3.03
C PRO A 44 11.13 15.84 -4.51
N ASP A 45 12.35 15.47 -4.92
CA ASP A 45 12.78 15.57 -6.32
C ASP A 45 11.93 14.67 -7.24
N PHE A 46 11.53 13.49 -6.75
CA PHE A 46 10.63 12.62 -7.50
C PHE A 46 9.22 13.22 -7.66
N LYS A 47 8.70 13.90 -6.63
CA LYS A 47 7.45 14.66 -6.74
C LYS A 47 7.59 15.74 -7.81
N ASP A 48 8.71 16.44 -7.87
CA ASP A 48 8.97 17.45 -8.88
C ASP A 48 9.02 16.85 -10.30
N CYS A 49 9.59 15.64 -10.48
CA CYS A 49 9.50 14.92 -11.75
C CYS A 49 8.04 14.72 -12.18
N VAL A 50 7.16 14.28 -11.27
CA VAL A 50 5.74 14.05 -11.55
C VAL A 50 4.99 15.35 -11.80
N LEU A 51 5.26 16.40 -11.02
CA LEU A 51 4.67 17.73 -11.20
C LEU A 51 5.04 18.34 -12.54
N ASN A 52 6.30 18.26 -12.94
CA ASN A 52 6.77 18.76 -14.24
C ASN A 52 6.15 17.97 -15.38
N PHE A 53 6.12 16.64 -15.29
CA PHE A 53 5.47 15.79 -16.28
C PHE A 53 4.00 16.14 -16.46
N THR A 54 3.24 16.14 -15.37
CA THR A 54 1.80 16.40 -15.37
C THR A 54 1.46 17.84 -15.79
N SER A 55 2.35 18.80 -15.52
CA SER A 55 2.18 20.19 -16.00
C SER A 55 2.48 20.33 -17.49
N THR A 56 3.45 19.58 -18.01
CA THR A 56 3.82 19.62 -19.43
C THR A 56 2.71 19.04 -20.32
N ILE A 57 2.06 17.95 -19.87
CA ILE A 57 0.98 17.33 -20.65
C ILE A 57 -0.36 18.05 -20.50
N ASP A 58 -0.47 19.09 -19.66
CA ASP A 58 -1.74 19.76 -19.33
C ASP A 58 -2.47 20.31 -20.57
N VAL A 59 -1.71 20.81 -21.54
CA VAL A 59 -2.23 21.34 -22.82
C VAL A 59 -2.81 20.24 -23.72
N CYS A 60 -2.52 18.98 -23.42
CA CYS A 60 -3.03 17.82 -24.15
C CYS A 60 -4.28 17.21 -23.51
N LEU A 61 -4.67 17.66 -22.30
CA LEU A 61 -5.74 17.03 -21.52
C LEU A 61 -7.07 17.76 -21.66
N ASP A 62 -8.16 17.00 -21.79
CA ASP A 62 -9.51 17.50 -21.60
C ASP A 62 -9.85 17.73 -20.11
N GLU A 63 -11.01 18.32 -19.82
CA GLU A 63 -11.43 18.63 -18.44
C GLU A 63 -11.55 17.39 -17.54
N GLY A 64 -11.97 16.24 -18.08
CA GLY A 64 -12.04 14.99 -17.33
C GLY A 64 -10.66 14.41 -17.05
N GLU A 65 -9.73 14.54 -18.00
CA GLU A 65 -8.35 14.09 -17.86
C GLU A 65 -7.53 14.97 -16.89
N LYS A 66 -7.85 16.26 -16.78
CA LYS A 66 -7.26 17.16 -15.77
C LYS A 66 -7.59 16.73 -14.34
N ASP A 67 -8.76 16.15 -14.10
CA ASP A 67 -9.09 15.56 -12.80
C ASP A 67 -8.25 14.30 -12.53
N SER A 68 -8.06 13.44 -13.54
CA SER A 68 -7.15 12.28 -13.42
C SER A 68 -5.71 12.70 -13.10
N LYS A 69 -5.23 13.83 -13.64
CA LYS A 69 -3.94 14.41 -13.28
C LYS A 69 -3.83 14.75 -11.79
N LYS A 70 -4.83 15.43 -11.21
CA LYS A 70 -4.82 15.77 -9.78
C LYS A 70 -4.82 14.52 -8.91
N ILE A 71 -5.55 13.49 -9.34
CA ILE A 71 -5.58 12.21 -8.64
C ILE A 71 -4.22 11.52 -8.73
N LEU A 72 -3.56 11.51 -9.90
CA LEU A 72 -2.21 10.96 -10.04
C LEU A 72 -1.20 11.65 -9.10
N GLN A 73 -1.26 12.98 -8.99
CA GLN A 73 -0.43 13.74 -8.06
C GLN A 73 -0.74 13.37 -6.60
N SER A 74 -2.02 13.30 -6.23
CA SER A 74 -2.47 12.94 -4.87
C SER A 74 -2.08 11.51 -4.48
N VAL A 75 -2.19 10.56 -5.42
CA VAL A 75 -1.78 9.17 -5.23
C VAL A 75 -0.26 9.08 -5.12
N THR A 76 0.49 9.81 -5.95
CA THR A 76 1.96 9.87 -5.86
C THR A 76 2.40 10.38 -4.48
N GLU A 77 1.80 11.48 -4.02
CA GLU A 77 2.04 12.03 -2.68
C GLU A 77 1.75 11.00 -1.60
N ALA A 78 0.62 10.31 -1.72
CA ALA A 78 0.20 9.30 -0.75
C ALA A 78 1.16 8.11 -0.70
N LEU A 79 1.55 7.58 -1.86
CA LEU A 79 2.49 6.46 -1.97
C LEU A 79 3.84 6.82 -1.35
N LEU A 80 4.38 8.00 -1.69
CA LEU A 80 5.66 8.46 -1.14
C LEU A 80 5.56 8.69 0.36
N SER A 81 4.50 9.35 0.83
CA SER A 81 4.30 9.59 2.27
C SER A 81 4.13 8.29 3.05
N PHE A 82 3.54 7.25 2.46
CA PHE A 82 3.41 5.95 3.10
C PHE A 82 4.72 5.19 3.10
N VAL A 83 5.36 5.03 1.94
CA VAL A 83 6.59 4.25 1.77
C VAL A 83 7.74 4.90 2.53
N CYS A 84 7.85 6.22 2.49
CA CYS A 84 8.89 7.01 3.16
C CYS A 84 8.46 7.55 4.53
N HIS A 85 7.40 6.99 5.11
CA HIS A 85 7.07 7.25 6.50
C HIS A 85 8.24 6.87 7.40
N ASP A 86 8.56 7.74 8.36
CA ASP A 86 9.70 7.59 9.26
C ASP A 86 10.97 7.20 8.50
N GLU A 87 11.29 8.00 7.48
CA GLU A 87 12.48 7.82 6.63
C GLU A 87 12.57 6.48 5.89
N GLY A 88 11.47 5.73 5.75
CA GLY A 88 11.44 4.46 5.03
C GLY A 88 11.25 3.22 5.89
N ASP A 89 10.95 3.37 7.18
CA ASP A 89 10.78 2.24 8.10
C ASP A 89 9.73 1.23 7.63
N ARG A 90 8.60 1.70 7.05
CA ARG A 90 7.55 0.79 6.56
C ARG A 90 8.04 -0.09 5.41
N ILE A 91 8.82 0.45 4.49
CA ILE A 91 9.36 -0.32 3.37
C ILE A 91 10.54 -1.20 3.80
N ALA A 92 11.34 -0.75 4.77
CA ALA A 92 12.38 -1.56 5.39
C ALA A 92 11.77 -2.80 6.06
N LEU A 93 10.73 -2.62 6.87
CA LEU A 93 9.99 -3.71 7.52
C LEU A 93 9.35 -4.64 6.49
N PHE A 94 8.75 -4.10 5.44
CA PHE A 94 8.20 -4.92 4.36
C PHE A 94 9.27 -5.83 3.72
N TYR A 95 10.48 -5.32 3.50
CA TYR A 95 11.58 -6.11 2.92
C TYR A 95 12.18 -7.12 3.91
N SER A 96 12.30 -6.77 5.19
CA SER A 96 12.84 -7.67 6.22
C SER A 96 11.93 -8.88 6.46
N GLU A 97 10.61 -8.67 6.38
CA GLU A 97 9.58 -9.70 6.59
C GLU A 97 9.25 -10.50 5.31
N GLY A 98 10.15 -10.49 4.32
CA GLY A 98 9.98 -11.29 3.10
C GLY A 98 8.86 -10.82 2.16
N GLY A 99 8.42 -9.57 2.29
CA GLY A 99 7.35 -9.01 1.46
C GLY A 99 7.57 -9.11 -0.04
N PRO A 100 8.76 -8.78 -0.58
CA PRO A 100 9.06 -8.95 -2.01
C PRO A 100 8.94 -10.41 -2.47
N ASP A 101 9.40 -11.36 -1.65
CA ASP A 101 9.35 -12.80 -1.96
C ASP A 101 7.87 -13.26 -1.98
N CYS A 102 7.07 -12.85 -1.01
CA CYS A 102 5.62 -13.09 -0.97
C CYS A 102 4.90 -12.52 -2.21
N LEU A 103 5.19 -11.28 -2.62
CA LEU A 103 4.59 -10.69 -3.83
C LEU A 103 4.97 -11.46 -5.09
N MET A 104 6.22 -11.92 -5.19
CA MET A 104 6.70 -12.70 -6.32
C MET A 104 6.04 -14.08 -6.37
N ASP A 105 5.92 -14.75 -5.23
CA ASP A 105 5.25 -16.06 -5.12
C ASP A 105 3.74 -15.99 -5.40
N LYS A 106 3.11 -14.83 -5.16
CA LYS A 106 1.68 -14.59 -5.39
C LYS A 106 1.39 -13.86 -6.70
N LYS A 107 2.39 -13.64 -7.56
CA LYS A 107 2.25 -12.81 -8.77
C LYS A 107 1.06 -13.21 -9.64
N GLU A 108 0.92 -14.50 -9.97
CA GLU A 108 -0.17 -15.00 -10.82
C GLU A 108 -1.54 -14.83 -10.16
N ALA A 109 -1.61 -15.02 -8.83
CA ALA A 109 -2.84 -14.83 -8.06
C ALA A 109 -3.23 -13.34 -7.99
N ILE A 110 -2.24 -12.44 -7.80
CA ILE A 110 -2.45 -10.99 -7.86
C ILE A 110 -2.92 -10.55 -9.26
N GLN A 111 -2.33 -11.11 -10.32
CA GLN A 111 -2.78 -10.87 -11.69
C GLN A 111 -4.23 -11.35 -11.89
N HIS A 112 -4.60 -12.49 -11.33
CA HIS A 112 -5.98 -12.97 -11.35
C HIS A 112 -6.93 -12.03 -10.59
N CYS A 113 -6.52 -11.50 -9.44
CA CYS A 113 -7.28 -10.48 -8.72
C CYS A 113 -7.51 -9.23 -9.58
N LEU A 114 -6.47 -8.71 -10.24
CA LEU A 114 -6.57 -7.56 -11.15
C LEU A 114 -7.58 -7.82 -12.27
N ASN A 115 -7.45 -8.95 -12.95
CA ASN A 115 -8.32 -9.32 -14.07
C ASN A 115 -9.78 -9.45 -13.62
N THR A 116 -10.01 -10.07 -12.46
CA THR A 116 -11.37 -10.30 -11.95
C THR A 116 -12.02 -8.99 -11.53
N SER A 117 -11.32 -8.17 -10.73
CA SER A 117 -11.84 -6.91 -10.19
C SER A 117 -12.12 -5.85 -11.27
N PHE A 118 -11.36 -5.87 -12.37
CA PHE A 118 -11.50 -4.90 -13.47
C PHE A 118 -12.02 -5.52 -14.78
N SER A 119 -12.50 -6.76 -14.76
CA SER A 119 -13.00 -7.50 -15.95
C SER A 119 -14.00 -6.69 -16.79
N LYS A 120 -14.91 -5.95 -16.15
CA LYS A 120 -15.89 -5.07 -16.81
C LYS A 120 -15.28 -3.93 -17.64
N TYR A 121 -14.02 -3.58 -17.39
CA TYR A 121 -13.28 -2.53 -18.11
C TYR A 121 -12.26 -3.08 -19.10
N MET A 122 -12.01 -4.40 -19.09
CA MET A 122 -11.03 -5.07 -19.94
C MET A 122 -11.68 -6.22 -20.72
N PRO A 123 -12.64 -5.93 -21.63
CA PRO A 123 -13.43 -6.96 -22.32
C PRO A 123 -12.59 -7.95 -23.15
N ASN A 124 -11.35 -7.60 -23.51
CA ASN A 124 -10.43 -8.46 -24.26
C ASN A 124 -9.17 -8.88 -23.47
N GLY A 125 -9.10 -8.61 -22.17
CA GLY A 125 -7.94 -8.99 -21.33
C GLY A 125 -6.66 -8.18 -21.56
N GLU A 126 -6.63 -7.25 -22.52
CA GLU A 126 -5.51 -6.34 -22.74
C GLU A 126 -5.88 -4.90 -22.37
N PRO A 127 -5.09 -4.22 -21.52
CA PRO A 127 -5.24 -2.79 -21.30
C PRO A 127 -4.77 -2.06 -22.56
N SER A 128 -5.69 -1.72 -23.46
CA SER A 128 -5.36 -0.83 -24.58
C SER A 128 -5.34 0.62 -24.08
N LEU A 129 -4.33 1.40 -24.45
CA LEU A 129 -4.23 2.82 -24.05
C LEU A 129 -5.45 3.64 -24.53
N SER A 130 -6.07 3.21 -25.61
CA SER A 130 -7.29 3.75 -26.22
C SER A 130 -8.59 3.26 -25.57
N SER A 131 -8.52 2.27 -24.69
CA SER A 131 -9.65 1.74 -23.90
C SER A 131 -9.44 1.88 -22.41
N LEU A 132 -8.35 2.53 -21.96
CA LEU A 132 -8.24 2.99 -20.59
C LEU A 132 -9.40 3.95 -20.39
N PRO A 133 -10.43 3.60 -19.59
CA PRO A 133 -11.42 4.59 -19.24
C PRO A 133 -10.63 5.76 -18.68
N ALA A 134 -10.98 6.99 -19.07
CA ALA A 134 -10.54 8.18 -18.34
C ALA A 134 -10.57 7.79 -16.86
N PHE A 135 -9.42 7.85 -16.17
CA PHE A 135 -9.23 7.25 -14.85
C PHE A 135 -10.12 7.99 -13.86
N LYS A 136 -11.41 7.63 -13.89
CA LYS A 136 -12.53 8.26 -13.22
C LYS A 136 -12.78 7.39 -12.01
N PHE A 137 -12.51 7.94 -10.85
CA PHE A 137 -12.71 7.29 -9.56
C PHE A 137 -14.17 7.50 -9.12
N GLU A 138 -15.09 7.02 -9.95
CA GLU A 138 -16.52 6.96 -9.65
C GLU A 138 -16.84 5.71 -8.82
N GLU A 139 -18.09 5.57 -8.38
CA GLU A 139 -18.51 4.52 -7.44
C GLU A 139 -18.08 3.12 -7.89
N ASP A 140 -18.27 2.83 -9.18
CA ASP A 140 -18.03 1.53 -9.78
C ASP A 140 -16.54 1.13 -9.81
N GLN A 141 -15.64 2.09 -10.08
CA GLN A 141 -14.19 1.89 -10.07
C GLN A 141 -13.69 1.79 -8.64
N CYS A 142 -14.25 2.58 -7.72
CA CYS A 142 -13.95 2.50 -6.30
C CYS A 142 -14.39 1.17 -5.67
N LYS A 143 -15.48 0.59 -6.17
CA LYS A 143 -15.90 -0.78 -5.81
C LYS A 143 -14.92 -1.82 -6.36
N SER A 144 -14.52 -1.73 -7.63
CA SER A 144 -13.48 -2.60 -8.20
C SER A 144 -12.14 -2.50 -7.45
N MET A 145 -11.75 -1.32 -6.98
CA MET A 145 -10.58 -1.16 -6.10
C MET A 145 -10.74 -1.86 -4.76
N SER A 146 -11.93 -1.82 -4.13
CA SER A 146 -12.20 -2.57 -2.90
C SER A 146 -12.12 -4.07 -3.13
N GLU A 147 -12.70 -4.56 -4.24
CA GLU A 147 -12.65 -5.98 -4.62
C GLU A 147 -11.21 -6.43 -4.86
N LEU A 148 -10.40 -5.59 -5.52
CA LEU A 148 -8.98 -5.85 -5.73
C LEU A 148 -8.24 -5.94 -4.39
N GLN A 149 -8.45 -4.97 -3.50
CA GLN A 149 -7.83 -4.96 -2.17
C GLN A 149 -8.16 -6.27 -1.43
N VAL A 150 -9.43 -6.62 -1.30
CA VAL A 150 -9.85 -7.83 -0.56
C VAL A 150 -9.22 -9.09 -1.18
N CYS A 151 -9.23 -9.21 -2.51
CA CYS A 151 -8.64 -10.35 -3.21
C CYS A 151 -7.13 -10.44 -2.98
N VAL A 152 -6.39 -9.33 -3.16
CA VAL A 152 -4.94 -9.30 -3.00
C VAL A 152 -4.55 -9.61 -1.56
N ILE A 153 -5.19 -9.00 -0.57
CA ILE A 153 -4.88 -9.26 0.85
C ILE A 153 -5.14 -10.72 1.19
N ALA A 154 -6.23 -11.32 0.73
CA ALA A 154 -6.50 -12.74 0.95
C ALA A 154 -5.43 -13.67 0.34
N GLU A 155 -4.77 -13.28 -0.75
CA GLU A 155 -3.65 -14.05 -1.32
C GLU A 155 -2.34 -13.84 -0.54
N LEU A 156 -2.08 -12.61 -0.06
CA LEU A 156 -0.89 -12.29 0.73
C LEU A 156 -0.95 -12.86 2.15
N GLU A 157 -2.13 -13.00 2.75
CA GLU A 157 -2.34 -13.68 4.03
C GLU A 157 -1.94 -15.18 3.98
N LYS A 158 -1.79 -15.76 2.78
CA LYS A 158 -1.31 -17.15 2.60
C LYS A 158 0.21 -17.25 2.60
N CYS A 159 0.94 -16.14 2.77
CA CYS A 159 2.38 -16.15 2.98
C CYS A 159 2.72 -16.51 4.44
N GLY A 160 3.98 -16.85 4.71
CA GLY A 160 4.40 -17.29 6.05
C GLY A 160 4.31 -16.19 7.12
N GLU A 161 4.56 -14.93 6.72
CA GLU A 161 4.50 -13.77 7.61
C GLU A 161 3.25 -12.93 7.32
N PRO A 162 2.51 -12.46 8.34
CA PRO A 162 1.34 -11.60 8.16
C PRO A 162 1.72 -10.14 7.86
N THR A 163 2.94 -9.73 8.20
CA THR A 163 3.39 -8.34 8.10
C THR A 163 3.30 -7.77 6.67
N PRO A 164 3.75 -8.48 5.61
CA PRO A 164 3.57 -8.02 4.23
C PRO A 164 2.12 -7.73 3.87
N ALA A 165 1.18 -8.60 4.25
CA ALA A 165 -0.24 -8.40 3.98
C ALA A 165 -0.78 -7.15 4.68
N ASN A 166 -0.47 -6.97 5.97
CA ASN A 166 -0.90 -5.80 6.75
C ASN A 166 -0.36 -4.47 6.20
N ILE A 167 0.89 -4.45 5.72
CA ILE A 167 1.49 -3.26 5.12
C ILE A 167 0.80 -2.92 3.79
N ILE A 168 0.55 -3.92 2.94
CA ILE A 168 -0.16 -3.73 1.67
C ILE A 168 -1.62 -3.32 1.90
N GLU A 169 -2.30 -3.86 2.91
CA GLU A 169 -3.64 -3.43 3.29
C GLU A 169 -3.65 -1.96 3.70
N SER A 170 -2.72 -1.57 4.58
CA SER A 170 -2.55 -0.19 5.01
C SER A 170 -2.24 0.75 3.83
N LEU A 171 -1.46 0.28 2.85
CA LEU A 171 -1.17 1.02 1.62
C LEU A 171 -2.43 1.24 0.78
N PHE A 172 -3.24 0.19 0.57
CA PHE A 172 -4.52 0.31 -0.14
C PHE A 172 -5.44 1.33 0.53
N GLU A 173 -5.56 1.27 1.86
CA GLU A 173 -6.36 2.24 2.61
C GLU A 173 -5.83 3.67 2.46
N PHE A 174 -4.50 3.85 2.52
CA PHE A 174 -3.86 5.14 2.42
C PHE A 174 -4.08 5.77 1.04
N VAL A 175 -3.87 4.99 -0.03
CA VAL A 175 -4.15 5.41 -1.41
C VAL A 175 -5.62 5.74 -1.57
N ARG A 176 -6.54 4.91 -1.07
CA ARG A 176 -7.98 5.15 -1.18
C ARG A 176 -8.38 6.50 -0.57
N ARG A 177 -7.83 6.84 0.60
CA ARG A 177 -8.12 8.13 1.27
C ARG A 177 -7.66 9.34 0.45
N SER A 178 -6.63 9.18 -0.37
CA SER A 178 -6.11 10.21 -1.28
C SER A 178 -6.80 10.25 -2.65
N THR A 179 -7.90 9.51 -2.83
CA THR A 179 -8.73 9.52 -4.03
C THR A 179 -10.19 9.85 -3.71
N PRO A 180 -11.03 10.16 -4.72
CA PRO A 180 -12.47 10.27 -4.53
C PRO A 180 -13.15 9.02 -3.92
N CYS A 181 -12.49 7.85 -3.96
CA CYS A 181 -12.99 6.60 -3.36
C CYS A 181 -13.16 6.63 -1.85
N SER A 182 -12.59 7.62 -1.16
CA SER A 182 -12.88 7.89 0.25
C SER A 182 -14.37 8.14 0.51
N LYS A 183 -15.11 8.70 -0.46
CA LYS A 183 -16.54 9.02 -0.36
C LYS A 183 -17.46 7.81 -0.53
N PHE A 184 -16.99 6.76 -1.21
CA PHE A 184 -17.75 5.55 -1.50
C PHE A 184 -17.49 4.43 -0.49
N GLN A 185 -17.22 4.78 0.77
CA GLN A 185 -17.20 3.77 1.83
C GLN A 185 -18.64 3.25 2.02
N SER A 186 -18.92 2.07 1.48
CA SER A 186 -19.99 1.26 2.04
C SER A 186 -19.59 0.86 3.47
N ALA A 187 -20.56 0.81 4.38
CA ALA A 187 -20.37 0.49 5.80
C ALA A 187 -19.81 -0.93 6.09
N GLN A 188 -19.26 -1.62 5.08
CA GLN A 188 -18.82 -3.02 5.16
C GLN A 188 -17.37 -3.20 5.62
N THR A 189 -16.51 -2.18 5.57
CA THR A 189 -15.12 -2.26 6.10
C THR A 189 -14.96 -1.85 7.57
N ARG A 190 -16.02 -1.37 8.24
CA ARG A 190 -16.00 -1.16 9.70
C ARG A 190 -16.05 -2.45 10.53
N LYS A 191 -16.15 -3.63 9.91
CA LYS A 191 -16.19 -4.92 10.62
C LYS A 191 -14.97 -5.80 10.29
N LYS A 192 -13.76 -5.31 10.55
CA LYS A 192 -12.64 -6.16 10.97
C LYS A 192 -11.44 -5.41 11.59
N SER A 193 -11.66 -4.25 12.21
CA SER A 193 -10.78 -3.84 13.32
C SER A 193 -11.40 -4.40 14.61
N SER A 194 -11.07 -5.66 14.92
CA SER A 194 -11.13 -6.10 16.31
C SER A 194 -9.97 -5.45 17.05
N GLY A 195 -10.04 -4.12 17.21
CA GLY A 195 -9.32 -3.44 18.26
C GLY A 195 -9.86 -4.01 19.56
N VAL A 196 -9.11 -4.92 20.17
CA VAL A 196 -9.32 -5.27 21.57
C VAL A 196 -9.19 -3.96 22.34
N SER A 197 -10.32 -3.41 22.76
CA SER A 197 -10.36 -2.29 23.67
C SER A 197 -9.63 -2.72 24.95
N LEU A 198 -8.46 -2.13 25.19
CA LEU A 198 -7.61 -2.37 26.35
C LEU A 198 -8.28 -1.97 27.68
N HIS A 199 -9.55 -1.55 27.66
CA HIS A 199 -10.30 -1.12 28.85
C HIS A 199 -11.31 -2.14 29.41
N ALA A 200 -11.35 -3.38 28.91
CA ALA A 200 -12.34 -4.36 29.36
C ALA A 200 -11.77 -5.75 29.73
N THR A 201 -10.69 -5.82 30.51
CA THR A 201 -10.31 -7.08 31.23
C THR A 201 -9.44 -6.86 32.48
N ILE A 202 -9.64 -5.77 33.23
CA ILE A 202 -9.03 -5.64 34.58
C ILE A 202 -9.85 -6.36 35.68
N SER A 203 -11.01 -6.96 35.40
CA SER A 203 -11.92 -7.39 36.49
C SER A 203 -12.17 -8.89 36.67
N ILE A 204 -11.41 -9.80 36.06
CA ILE A 204 -11.60 -11.25 36.32
C ILE A 204 -10.35 -11.97 36.87
N THR A 205 -9.14 -11.45 36.63
CA THR A 205 -7.90 -12.05 37.19
C THR A 205 -7.61 -11.66 38.65
N ALA A 206 -8.28 -10.63 39.19
CA ALA A 206 -8.18 -10.25 40.60
C ALA A 206 -9.13 -11.03 41.54
N LEU A 207 -10.14 -11.73 40.99
CA LEU A 207 -11.08 -12.55 41.76
C LEU A 207 -10.66 -14.02 41.86
N CYS A 208 -9.87 -14.54 40.91
CA CYS A 208 -9.32 -15.90 40.98
C CYS A 208 -8.09 -16.04 41.89
N SER A 209 -7.36 -14.96 42.17
CA SER A 209 -6.22 -14.97 43.10
C SER A 209 -6.66 -14.85 44.58
N LEU A 210 -7.85 -14.31 44.86
CA LEU A 210 -8.39 -14.22 46.22
C LEU A 210 -9.01 -15.56 46.69
N THR A 211 -9.54 -16.39 45.79
CA THR A 211 -10.02 -17.75 46.13
C THR A 211 -8.88 -18.75 46.34
N LEU A 212 -7.75 -18.59 45.65
CA LEU A 212 -6.54 -19.40 45.87
C LEU A 212 -5.81 -19.04 47.18
N LEU A 213 -5.91 -17.80 47.66
CA LEU A 213 -5.33 -17.36 48.94
C LEU A 213 -6.23 -17.70 50.15
N LEU A 214 -7.56 -17.68 50.00
CA LEU A 214 -8.49 -18.07 51.07
C LEU A 214 -8.72 -19.59 51.16
N GLY A 215 -8.47 -20.34 50.09
CA GLY A 215 -8.53 -21.81 50.07
C GLY A 215 -7.33 -22.52 50.71
N ARG A 216 -6.29 -21.80 51.15
CA ARG A 216 -5.09 -22.34 51.81
C ARG A 216 -5.03 -22.10 53.33
N ILE A 217 -6.09 -21.55 53.93
CA ILE A 217 -6.17 -21.31 55.40
C ILE A 217 -7.19 -22.26 56.08
N GLY A 218 -7.82 -23.16 55.34
CA GLY A 218 -8.66 -24.23 55.89
C GLY A 218 -8.16 -25.60 55.46
N PHE A 219 -7.77 -26.43 56.43
CA PHE A 219 -7.26 -27.81 56.36
C PHE A 219 -5.73 -27.96 56.40
N TYR A 220 -5.26 -28.11 57.66
CA TYR A 220 -3.97 -28.65 58.14
C TYR A 220 -2.66 -27.97 57.74
#